data_AF-C8XKS2-F1
#
_entry.id   AF-C8XKS2-F1
#
_cell.length_a   1.000
_cell.length_b   1.000
_cell.length_c   1.000
_cell.angle_alpha   90.00
_cell.angle_beta   90.00
_cell.angle_gamma   90.00
#
_symmetry.space_group_name_H-M   'P 1'
#
loop_
_entity.id
_entity.type
_entity.pdbx_description
1 polymer ?
#
loop_
_entity_poly.entity_id
_entity_poly.type
_entity_poly.pdbx_seq_one_letter_code
_entity_poly.pdbx_strand_id
1 'polypeptide(L)'
;MTQSASSRRRAGLMLLFASATVLVVSACSTAGTPSVAQPPVTELVTVTTATTVPTTATVTATVTSTPPPTTTAAAAVLVSPTFKDASTFECADAAADSCWALDVTTSGPCPNGVYVAINVYRKGEDAVLQVLETTSTPVTDALGGTVTVQLSQTGLSPSGDPLEADLKEARCA
;
A
#
# COMPACT_ATOMS: atom_id res chain seq x y z
N MET A 1 12.71 -65.26 43.71
CA MET A 1 13.88 -65.75 42.94
C MET A 1 13.42 -66.04 41.52
N THR A 2 14.22 -65.59 40.52
CA THR A 2 14.23 -66.03 39.09
C THR A 2 12.95 -65.78 38.26
N GLN A 3 12.97 -65.32 37.00
CA GLN A 3 14.01 -64.85 36.06
C GLN A 3 13.30 -64.30 34.80
N SER A 4 14.02 -63.45 34.05
CA SER A 4 14.02 -63.28 32.57
C SER A 4 12.71 -63.15 31.79
N ALA A 5 12.42 -62.01 31.15
CA ALA A 5 13.09 -61.34 30.02
C ALA A 5 12.62 -61.80 28.62
N SER A 6 12.59 -60.82 27.71
CA SER A 6 12.53 -60.93 26.25
C SER A 6 11.14 -61.24 25.67
N SER A 7 10.68 -60.72 24.53
CA SER A 7 11.26 -59.86 23.50
C SER A 7 10.20 -59.75 22.39
N ARG A 8 10.24 -58.63 21.67
CA ARG A 8 9.74 -58.46 20.30
C ARG A 8 8.23 -58.40 20.05
N ARG A 9 7.83 -57.16 19.78
CA ARG A 9 7.33 -56.70 18.46
C ARG A 9 6.27 -57.59 17.82
N ARG A 10 5.01 -57.16 17.91
CA ARG A 10 4.11 -57.20 16.75
C ARG A 10 3.39 -55.87 16.66
N ALA A 11 3.67 -55.19 15.54
CA ALA A 11 3.09 -53.93 15.14
C ALA A 11 1.56 -54.06 15.15
N GLY A 12 0.93 -53.33 16.06
CA GLY A 12 -0.50 -53.24 16.17
C GLY A 12 -1.06 -52.30 15.11
N LEU A 13 -2.01 -52.85 14.37
CA LEU A 13 -3.25 -52.18 13.99
C LEU A 13 -3.11 -50.97 13.04
N MET A 14 -3.03 -51.30 11.74
CA MET A 14 -3.61 -50.45 10.69
C MET A 14 -5.11 -50.29 10.96
N LEU A 15 -5.49 -49.12 11.45
CA LEU A 15 -6.85 -48.62 11.41
C LEU A 15 -6.77 -47.12 11.63
N LEU A 16 -6.89 -46.35 10.55
CA LEU A 16 -7.43 -45.00 10.64
C LEU A 16 -7.99 -44.61 9.28
N PHE A 17 -9.29 -44.44 9.33
CA PHE A 17 -10.19 -44.11 8.25
C PHE A 17 -9.78 -42.83 7.54
N ALA A 18 -9.90 -42.88 6.22
CA ALA A 18 -9.96 -41.72 5.36
C ALA A 18 -11.18 -40.86 5.74
N SER A 19 -10.94 -39.67 6.29
CA SER A 19 -11.91 -38.59 6.34
C SER A 19 -11.24 -37.35 5.76
N ALA A 20 -11.52 -37.10 4.50
CA ALA A 20 -11.09 -35.93 3.76
C ALA A 20 -11.73 -34.68 4.37
N THR A 21 -10.94 -33.89 5.10
CA THR A 21 -11.27 -32.54 5.50
C THR A 21 -11.12 -31.62 4.29
N VAL A 22 -12.24 -31.37 3.60
CA VAL A 22 -12.37 -30.28 2.62
C VAL A 22 -12.44 -28.98 3.40
N LEU A 23 -11.29 -28.31 3.55
CA LEU A 23 -11.17 -27.03 4.23
C LEU A 23 -11.09 -25.91 3.17
N VAL A 24 -12.21 -25.21 3.04
CA VAL A 24 -12.36 -23.77 2.74
C VAL A 24 -11.50 -23.21 1.60
N VAL A 25 -12.11 -23.11 0.41
CA VAL A 25 -11.81 -22.02 -0.53
C VAL A 25 -13.03 -21.10 -0.54
N SER A 26 -13.13 -20.25 0.48
CA SER A 26 -13.93 -19.03 0.37
C SER A 26 -13.18 -18.09 -0.56
N ALA A 27 -13.36 -18.29 -1.86
CA ALA A 27 -13.14 -17.25 -2.84
C ALA A 27 -14.14 -16.15 -2.51
N CYS A 28 -13.73 -15.20 -1.65
CA CYS A 28 -14.36 -13.89 -1.61
C CYS A 28 -13.97 -13.24 -2.93
N SER A 29 -14.78 -13.50 -3.95
CA SER A 29 -14.80 -12.72 -5.17
C SER A 29 -15.12 -11.31 -4.73
N THR A 30 -14.09 -10.46 -4.56
CA THR A 30 -14.28 -9.03 -4.73
C THR A 30 -14.75 -8.89 -6.17
N ALA A 31 -16.06 -8.84 -6.32
CA ALA A 31 -16.74 -8.52 -7.54
C ALA A 31 -16.25 -7.13 -7.96
N GLY A 32 -15.16 -7.09 -8.73
CA GLY A 32 -14.96 -6.02 -9.69
C GLY A 32 -16.17 -6.10 -10.59
N THR A 33 -17.11 -5.17 -10.39
CA THR A 33 -18.24 -5.02 -11.30
C THR A 33 -17.65 -4.95 -12.71
N PRO A 34 -18.02 -5.85 -13.63
CA PRO A 34 -17.63 -5.66 -15.01
C PRO A 34 -18.17 -4.29 -15.42
N SER A 35 -17.28 -3.38 -15.80
CA SER A 35 -17.68 -2.10 -16.39
C SER A 35 -18.40 -2.44 -17.69
N VAL A 36 -19.72 -2.55 -17.62
CA VAL A 36 -20.56 -2.67 -18.80
C VAL A 36 -20.39 -1.35 -19.52
N ALA A 37 -19.66 -1.35 -20.63
CA ALA A 37 -19.58 -0.21 -21.53
C ALA A 37 -21.02 0.23 -21.81
N GLN A 38 -21.37 1.43 -21.38
CA GLN A 38 -22.70 1.98 -21.60
C GLN A 38 -22.92 2.00 -23.13
N PRO A 39 -23.97 1.32 -23.65
CA PRO A 39 -24.19 1.28 -25.09
C PRO A 39 -24.37 2.73 -25.59
N PRO A 40 -23.85 3.06 -26.79
CA PRO A 40 -23.96 4.40 -27.33
C PRO A 40 -25.44 4.79 -27.42
N VAL A 41 -25.80 5.90 -26.77
CA VAL A 41 -27.15 6.47 -26.88
C VAL A 41 -27.21 7.21 -28.20
N THR A 42 -28.10 6.77 -29.10
CA THR A 42 -28.35 7.48 -30.36
C THR A 42 -29.44 8.51 -30.10
N GLU A 43 -29.07 9.77 -29.93
CA GLU A 43 -30.04 10.87 -29.90
C GLU A 43 -30.36 11.34 -31.32
N LEU A 44 -31.64 11.27 -31.69
CA LEU A 44 -32.12 11.64 -33.03
C LEU A 44 -32.60 13.10 -32.98
N VAL A 45 -31.71 14.04 -33.27
CA VAL A 45 -32.03 15.48 -33.31
C VAL A 45 -32.49 15.84 -34.73
N THR A 46 -33.77 16.14 -34.89
CA THR A 46 -34.31 16.61 -36.17
C THR A 46 -34.25 18.13 -36.22
N VAL A 47 -33.40 18.69 -37.10
CA VAL A 47 -33.29 20.15 -37.29
C VAL A 47 -34.05 20.55 -38.54
N THR A 48 -35.21 21.20 -38.37
CA THR A 48 -35.99 21.74 -39.49
C THR A 48 -35.56 23.18 -39.76
N THR A 49 -34.90 23.43 -40.89
CA THR A 49 -34.67 24.80 -41.37
C THR A 49 -35.62 25.11 -42.52
N ALA A 50 -36.37 26.21 -42.42
CA ALA A 50 -37.25 26.69 -43.49
C ALA A 50 -36.58 27.87 -44.19
N THR A 51 -36.28 27.73 -45.48
CA THR A 51 -35.81 28.82 -46.34
C THR A 51 -36.96 29.20 -47.29
N THR A 52 -37.28 30.49 -47.39
CA THR A 52 -38.42 31.02 -48.16
C THR A 52 -38.16 31.09 -49.68
N VAL A 53 -37.98 29.95 -50.36
CA VAL A 53 -37.92 29.75 -51.83
C VAL A 53 -38.33 28.28 -52.13
N PRO A 54 -39.00 27.88 -53.25
CA PRO A 54 -39.92 26.73 -53.27
C PRO A 54 -39.24 25.35 -53.41
N THR A 55 -38.37 25.01 -52.46
CA THR A 55 -37.80 23.68 -52.32
C THR A 55 -37.42 23.44 -50.87
N THR A 56 -38.23 22.63 -50.18
CA THR A 56 -37.95 22.16 -48.82
C THR A 56 -37.00 20.97 -48.92
N ALA A 57 -35.76 21.11 -48.47
CA ALA A 57 -34.81 20.01 -48.37
C ALA A 57 -34.69 19.57 -46.91
N THR A 58 -35.08 18.33 -46.61
CA THR A 58 -34.93 17.76 -45.27
C THR A 58 -33.56 17.08 -45.17
N VAL A 59 -32.68 17.60 -44.32
CA VAL A 59 -31.38 16.98 -44.03
C VAL A 59 -31.46 16.29 -42.68
N THR A 60 -31.36 14.96 -42.67
CA THR A 60 -31.28 14.17 -41.44
C THR A 60 -29.81 13.91 -41.12
N ALA A 61 -29.31 14.49 -40.03
CA ALA A 61 -27.97 14.22 -39.52
C ALA A 61 -28.06 13.34 -38.28
N THR A 62 -27.42 12.17 -38.30
CA THR A 62 -27.33 11.28 -37.14
C THR A 62 -26.04 11.61 -36.39
N VAL A 63 -26.13 12.18 -35.19
CA VAL A 63 -24.97 12.45 -34.32
C VAL A 63 -24.84 11.30 -33.33
N THR A 64 -23.78 10.49 -33.46
CA THR A 64 -23.45 9.46 -32.48
C THR A 64 -22.56 10.08 -31.41
N SER A 65 -23.07 10.24 -30.19
CA SER A 65 -22.27 10.65 -29.04
C SER A 65 -21.75 9.39 -28.33
N THR A 66 -20.43 9.18 -28.33
CA THR A 66 -19.81 8.12 -27.52
C THR A 66 -19.48 8.71 -26.15
N PRO A 67 -20.00 8.17 -25.04
CA PRO A 67 -19.61 8.63 -23.72
C PRO A 67 -18.10 8.43 -23.53
N PRO A 68 -17.38 9.38 -22.89
CA PRO A 68 -15.97 9.20 -22.61
C PRO A 68 -15.76 7.95 -21.75
N PRO A 69 -14.66 7.19 -21.94
CA PRO A 69 -14.40 6.02 -21.12
C PRO A 69 -14.32 6.41 -19.65
N THR A 70 -15.10 5.73 -18.80
CA THR A 70 -14.97 5.84 -17.34
C THR A 70 -13.71 5.11 -16.90
N THR A 71 -12.64 5.85 -16.65
CA THR A 71 -11.44 5.30 -16.02
C THR A 71 -11.64 5.28 -14.51
N THR A 72 -11.80 4.11 -13.91
CA THR A 72 -11.68 3.95 -12.45
C THR A 72 -10.23 4.23 -12.06
N ALA A 73 -10.00 5.23 -11.21
CA ALA A 73 -8.67 5.52 -10.71
C ALA A 73 -8.10 4.31 -9.96
N ALA A 74 -6.82 4.01 -10.16
CA ALA A 74 -6.14 2.98 -9.38
C ALA A 74 -6.23 3.33 -7.88
N ALA A 75 -6.41 2.33 -7.02
CA ALA A 75 -6.41 2.54 -5.58
C ALA A 75 -5.06 3.14 -5.15
N ALA A 76 -5.10 4.24 -4.39
CA ALA A 76 -3.90 4.86 -3.87
C ALA A 76 -3.21 3.92 -2.85
N VAL A 77 -1.88 3.81 -2.93
CA VAL A 77 -1.10 3.07 -1.93
C VAL A 77 -1.04 3.90 -0.66
N LEU A 78 -1.52 3.32 0.44
CA LEU A 78 -1.41 3.92 1.77
C LEU A 78 -0.01 3.66 2.33
N VAL A 79 0.58 4.68 2.93
CA VAL A 79 1.89 4.62 3.59
C VAL A 79 1.71 5.05 5.03
N SER A 80 2.06 4.16 5.97
CA SER A 80 1.87 4.34 7.41
C SER A 80 3.20 4.17 8.14
N PRO A 81 3.95 5.26 8.38
CA PRO A 81 5.16 5.23 9.19
C PRO A 81 4.81 5.21 10.69
N THR A 82 5.60 4.48 11.48
CA THR A 82 5.51 4.43 12.94
C THR A 82 6.92 4.53 13.52
N PHE A 83 7.15 5.45 14.44
CA PHE A 83 8.42 5.52 15.17
C PHE A 83 8.62 4.27 16.01
N LYS A 84 9.81 3.69 15.93
CA LYS A 84 10.21 2.62 16.83
C LYS A 84 10.61 3.20 18.18
N ASP A 85 10.37 2.42 19.22
CA ASP A 85 10.86 2.75 20.55
C ASP A 85 12.39 2.72 20.56
N ALA A 86 13.03 3.76 21.11
CA ALA A 86 14.49 3.89 21.17
C ALA A 86 15.20 2.74 21.89
N SER A 87 14.50 1.97 22.73
CA SER A 87 15.04 0.77 23.39
C SER A 87 15.04 -0.48 22.50
N THR A 88 14.42 -0.42 21.33
CA THR A 88 14.20 -1.58 20.44
C THR A 88 15.04 -1.55 19.16
N PHE A 89 15.86 -0.52 18.98
CA PHE A 89 16.77 -0.43 17.84
C PHE A 89 18.10 0.20 18.25
N GLU A 90 19.15 -0.20 17.55
CA GLU A 90 20.47 0.44 17.62
C GLU A 90 20.66 1.33 16.41
N CYS A 91 21.32 2.47 16.59
CA CYS A 91 21.63 3.33 15.46
C CYS A 91 22.70 2.67 14.59
N ALA A 92 22.43 2.55 13.28
CA ALA A 92 23.40 2.03 12.33
C ALA A 92 24.61 2.94 12.15
N ASP A 93 24.42 4.25 12.33
CA ASP A 93 25.49 5.24 12.29
C ASP A 93 26.07 5.46 13.69
N ALA A 94 27.22 4.85 13.95
CA ALA A 94 27.91 4.96 15.24
C ALA A 94 28.51 6.36 15.51
N ALA A 95 28.60 7.23 14.49
CA ALA A 95 29.05 8.61 14.66
C ALA A 95 27.90 9.57 14.99
N ALA A 96 26.66 9.13 14.89
CA ALA A 96 25.48 9.94 15.12
C ALA A 96 25.30 10.33 16.60
N ASP A 97 24.96 11.60 16.85
CA ASP A 97 24.59 12.07 18.19
C ASP A 97 23.13 11.73 18.52
N SER A 98 22.28 11.60 17.50
CA SER A 98 20.88 11.22 17.66
C SER A 98 20.38 10.45 16.45
N CYS A 99 19.43 9.54 16.70
CA CYS A 99 18.98 8.58 15.71
C CYS A 99 17.52 8.21 15.93
N TRP A 100 16.78 8.07 14.84
CA TRP A 100 15.39 7.65 14.84
C TRP A 100 15.21 6.52 13.85
N ALA A 101 14.44 5.51 14.24
CA ALA A 101 14.01 4.44 13.36
C ALA A 101 12.50 4.51 13.17
N LEU A 102 12.04 4.31 11.94
CA LEU A 102 10.62 4.21 11.60
C LEU A 102 10.36 2.89 10.88
N ASP A 103 9.36 2.16 11.34
CA ASP A 103 8.76 1.06 10.59
C ASP A 103 7.67 1.63 9.70
N VAL A 104 7.82 1.45 8.39
CA VAL A 104 6.92 2.01 7.39
C VAL A 104 6.16 0.90 6.71
N THR A 105 4.86 0.85 6.95
CA THR A 105 3.97 -0.16 6.38
C THR A 105 3.22 0.42 5.19
N THR A 106 3.16 -0.34 4.11
CA THR A 106 2.48 0.05 2.86
C THR A 106 1.34 -0.90 2.56
N SER A 107 0.25 -0.41 1.96
CA SER A 107 -0.90 -1.25 1.57
C SER A 107 -0.79 -1.81 0.14
N GLY A 108 0.34 -1.60 -0.52
CA GLY A 108 0.61 -1.95 -1.91
C GLY A 108 2.07 -1.66 -2.26
N PRO A 109 2.49 -1.93 -3.51
CA PRO A 109 3.88 -1.81 -3.89
C PRO A 109 4.34 -0.34 -3.98
N CYS A 110 5.51 -0.04 -3.41
CA CYS A 110 6.27 1.17 -3.67
C CYS A 110 7.60 0.78 -4.36
N PRO A 111 7.64 0.70 -5.70
CA PRO A 111 8.77 0.11 -6.44
C PRO A 111 10.06 0.94 -6.38
N ASN A 112 9.97 2.24 -6.08
CA ASN A 112 11.13 3.11 -5.85
C ASN A 112 11.49 3.24 -4.35
N GLY A 113 10.81 2.48 -3.49
CA GLY A 113 10.90 2.64 -2.04
C GLY A 113 9.93 3.68 -1.50
N VAL A 114 10.02 3.90 -0.20
CA VAL A 114 9.19 4.84 0.55
C VAL A 114 10.06 6.02 0.95
N TYR A 115 9.70 7.20 0.48
CA TYR A 115 10.28 8.45 0.93
C TYR A 115 9.76 8.78 2.32
N VAL A 116 10.66 9.12 3.24
CA VAL A 116 10.34 9.53 4.61
C VAL A 116 11.13 10.79 4.95
N ALA A 117 10.43 11.77 5.51
CA ALA A 117 11.02 12.98 6.06
C ALA A 117 10.55 13.20 7.50
N ILE A 118 11.47 13.58 8.39
CA ILE A 118 11.18 13.96 9.77
C ILE A 118 11.71 15.37 10.05
N ASN A 119 10.98 16.13 10.84
CA ASN A 119 11.46 17.37 11.44
C ASN A 119 12.14 17.04 12.76
N VAL A 120 13.30 17.63 13.01
CA VAL A 120 14.03 17.53 14.28
C VAL A 120 13.98 18.87 14.99
N TYR A 121 13.67 18.84 16.28
CA TYR A 121 13.56 20.02 17.13
C TYR A 121 14.21 19.75 18.50
N ARG A 122 14.45 20.81 19.27
CA ARG A 122 14.82 20.64 20.68
C ARG A 122 13.58 20.19 21.44
N LYS A 123 13.76 19.28 22.39
CA LYS A 123 12.66 18.77 23.22
C LYS A 123 11.87 19.92 23.88
N GLY A 124 10.57 19.95 23.62
CA GLY A 124 9.67 20.98 24.14
C GLY A 124 9.70 22.33 23.40
N GLU A 125 10.41 22.43 22.27
CA GLU A 125 10.39 23.58 21.38
C GLU A 125 9.72 23.22 20.04
N ASP A 126 9.02 24.18 19.43
CA ASP A 126 8.34 23.96 18.14
C ASP A 126 9.22 24.35 16.93
N ALA A 127 10.42 24.89 17.17
CA ALA A 127 11.31 25.36 16.11
C ALA A 127 12.05 24.17 15.47
N VAL A 128 11.77 23.92 14.19
CA VAL A 128 12.50 22.91 13.40
C VAL A 128 13.95 23.33 13.24
N LEU A 129 14.86 22.53 13.77
CA LEU A 129 16.31 22.69 13.62
C LEU A 129 16.80 22.15 12.28
N GLN A 130 16.29 20.98 11.90
CA GLN A 130 16.69 20.28 10.68
C GLN A 130 15.56 19.39 10.18
N VAL A 131 15.53 19.17 8.87
CA VAL A 131 14.74 18.10 8.27
C VAL A 131 15.70 16.99 7.86
N LEU A 132 15.43 15.77 8.32
CA LEU A 132 16.14 14.57 7.88
C LEU A 132 15.25 13.80 6.91
N GLU A 133 15.81 13.37 5.80
CA GLU A 133 15.07 12.74 4.72
C GLU A 133 15.81 11.47 4.26
N THR A 134 15.07 10.42 3.94
CA THR A 134 15.62 9.17 3.41
C THR A 134 14.61 8.49 2.50
N THR A 135 15.06 7.48 1.76
CA THR A 135 14.20 6.61 0.97
C THR A 135 14.53 5.16 1.30
N SER A 136 13.51 4.37 1.61
CA SER A 136 13.67 2.96 1.94
C SER A 136 14.10 2.13 0.72
N THR A 137 14.46 0.87 0.96
CA THR A 137 14.48 -0.12 -0.12
C THR A 137 13.09 -0.27 -0.75
N PRO A 138 13.00 -0.67 -2.03
CA PRO A 138 11.74 -0.95 -2.72
C PRO A 138 10.84 -1.92 -1.96
N VAL A 139 9.53 -1.66 -2.02
CA VAL A 139 8.47 -2.61 -1.65
C VAL A 139 7.83 -3.10 -2.93
N THR A 140 8.11 -4.36 -3.30
CA THR A 140 7.64 -4.93 -4.58
C THR A 140 6.44 -5.85 -4.43
N ASP A 141 6.08 -6.22 -3.19
CA ASP A 141 4.91 -7.06 -2.95
C ASP A 141 3.63 -6.30 -3.32
N ALA A 142 2.74 -6.96 -4.05
CA ALA A 142 1.48 -6.39 -4.50
C ALA A 142 0.53 -6.03 -3.34
N LEU A 143 0.66 -6.72 -2.20
CA LEU A 143 -0.09 -6.45 -0.98
C LEU A 143 0.61 -5.42 -0.07
N GLY A 144 1.78 -4.93 -0.49
CA GLY A 144 2.63 -4.07 0.31
C GLY A 144 3.46 -4.84 1.32
N GLY A 145 4.04 -4.11 2.27
CA GLY A 145 4.93 -4.68 3.27
C GLY A 145 5.46 -3.62 4.23
N THR A 146 6.24 -4.09 5.20
CA THR A 146 6.89 -3.23 6.19
C THR A 146 8.39 -3.15 5.91
N VAL A 147 8.92 -1.94 5.89
CA VAL A 147 10.34 -1.64 5.77
C VAL A 147 10.77 -0.75 6.93
N THR A 148 11.98 -0.96 7.45
CA THR A 148 12.55 -0.09 8.49
C THR A 148 13.50 0.90 7.84
N VAL A 149 13.38 2.18 8.18
CA VAL A 149 14.34 3.23 7.84
C VAL A 149 14.95 3.81 9.10
N GLN A 150 16.19 4.27 9.00
CA GLN A 150 16.87 5.01 10.06
C GLN A 150 17.32 6.37 9.52
N LEU A 151 17.14 7.40 10.34
CA LEU A 151 17.62 8.75 10.09
C LEU A 151 18.45 9.18 11.29
N SER A 152 19.66 9.67 11.03
CA SER A 152 20.60 10.10 12.04
C SER A 152 21.07 11.53 11.80
N GLN A 153 21.55 12.19 12.84
CA GLN A 153 22.18 13.50 12.76
C GLN A 153 23.38 13.61 13.68
N THR A 154 24.24 14.57 13.37
CA THR A 154 25.38 14.98 14.19
C THR A 154 25.45 16.50 14.31
N GLY A 155 25.84 17.01 15.46
CA GLY A 155 26.17 18.40 15.70
C GLY A 155 25.00 19.31 16.07
N LEU A 156 23.75 18.82 16.10
CA LEU A 156 22.60 19.64 16.51
C LEU A 156 22.39 19.73 18.03
N SER A 157 23.04 18.87 18.80
CA SER A 157 23.01 18.91 20.27
C SER A 157 24.39 19.19 20.86
N PRO A 158 25.02 20.35 20.56
CA PRO A 158 26.36 20.66 21.05
C PRO A 158 26.42 20.82 22.58
N SER A 159 25.28 21.13 23.21
CA SER A 159 25.08 21.25 24.65
C SER A 159 24.60 19.95 25.32
N GLY A 160 24.32 18.89 24.55
CA GLY A 160 23.66 17.68 25.05
C GLY A 160 22.15 17.86 25.32
N ASP A 161 21.56 18.95 24.80
CA ASP A 161 20.12 19.19 24.88
C ASP A 161 19.37 18.06 24.16
N PRO A 162 18.36 17.43 24.78
CA PRO A 162 17.63 16.33 24.15
C PRO A 162 16.89 16.82 22.90
N LEU A 163 16.99 16.04 21.83
CA LEU A 163 16.27 16.28 20.58
C LEU A 163 15.03 15.38 20.49
N GLU A 164 14.01 15.89 19.82
CA GLU A 164 12.80 15.16 19.46
C GLU A 164 12.59 15.26 17.95
N ALA A 165 11.81 14.33 17.40
CA ALA A 165 11.50 14.34 15.99
C ALA A 165 10.05 13.94 15.73
N ASP A 166 9.47 14.59 14.72
CA ASP A 166 8.11 14.36 14.27
C ASP A 166 8.10 14.03 12.78
N LEU A 167 7.14 13.22 12.37
CA LEU A 167 6.94 12.90 10.97
C LEU A 167 6.53 14.17 10.22
N LYS A 168 7.32 14.55 9.22
CA LYS A 168 6.95 15.61 8.25
C LYS A 168 6.16 15.00 7.10
N GLU A 169 6.65 13.91 6.53
CA GLU A 169 6.05 13.30 5.35
C GLU A 169 6.46 11.83 5.19
N ALA A 170 5.54 11.00 4.67
CA ALA A 170 5.86 9.69 4.13
C ALA A 170 4.98 9.38 2.92
N ARG A 171 5.58 8.88 1.83
CA ARG A 171 4.90 8.51 0.58
C ARG A 171 5.73 7.52 -0.23
N CYS A 172 5.11 6.79 -1.17
CA CYS A 172 5.93 6.09 -2.18
C CYS A 172 6.76 7.12 -2.96
N ALA A 173 8.03 6.81 -3.23
CA ALA A 173 8.97 7.67 -3.94
C ALA A 173 8.75 7.70 -5.47
#